data_AF-A7A5F7-F1
#
_entry.id   AF-A7A5F7-F1
#
_cell.length_a   1.000
_cell.length_b   1.000
_cell.length_c   1.000
_cell.angle_alpha   90.00
_cell.angle_beta   90.00
_cell.angle_gamma   90.00
#
_symmetry.space_group_name_H-M   'P 1'
#
loop_
_entity.id
_entity.type
_entity.pdbx_description
1 polymer ?
#
loop_
_entity_poly.entity_id
_entity_poly.type
_entity_poly.pdbx_seq_one_letter_code
_entity_poly.pdbx_strand_id
1 'polypeptide(L)'
;MGLEFPAVRPDGQEWLERTKKWYESLRVSPLAQRMGVEADWYAVQDLALLKDDFWRPKTKGRWMLASEIRQREATLGITPEARVRLKFDAPQPDDMKASAYEGDTEGARNVQRNRQRASALGLRVIDGGA
;
A
#
# COMPACT_ATOMS: atom_id res chain seq x y z
N MET A 1 10.50 0.17 -13.21
CA MET A 1 10.37 1.64 -13.30
C MET A 1 8.93 1.96 -13.66
N GLY A 2 8.35 3.03 -13.09
CA GLY A 2 6.95 3.37 -13.29
C GLY A 2 6.60 3.91 -14.68
N LEU A 3 5.32 4.16 -14.93
CA LEU A 3 4.85 4.83 -16.15
C LEU A 3 5.58 6.18 -16.35
N GLU A 4 5.80 6.53 -17.62
CA GLU A 4 6.33 7.83 -18.00
C GLU A 4 5.35 8.94 -17.62
N PHE A 5 5.87 10.11 -17.24
CA PHE A 5 5.04 11.27 -16.98
C PHE A 5 4.54 11.84 -18.30
N PRO A 6 3.22 12.11 -18.47
CA PRO A 6 2.71 12.70 -19.69
C PRO A 6 3.39 14.05 -20.00
N ALA A 7 3.83 14.23 -21.25
CA ALA A 7 4.54 15.46 -21.65
C ALA A 7 3.68 16.72 -21.45
N VAL A 8 2.37 16.59 -21.66
CA VAL A 8 1.38 17.67 -21.56
C VAL A 8 0.22 17.19 -20.69
N ARG A 9 -0.47 18.11 -20.02
CA ARG A 9 -1.67 17.82 -19.25
C ARG A 9 -2.82 17.37 -20.16
N PRO A 10 -3.83 16.67 -19.61
CA PRO A 10 -5.05 16.33 -20.36
C PRO A 10 -5.79 17.54 -20.94
N ASP A 11 -5.65 18.73 -20.34
CA ASP A 11 -6.24 19.99 -20.81
C ASP A 11 -5.39 20.74 -21.84
N GLY A 12 -4.27 20.14 -22.28
CA GLY A 12 -3.33 20.74 -23.23
C GLY A 12 -2.37 21.77 -22.62
N GLN A 13 -2.46 22.06 -21.32
CA GLN A 13 -1.54 23.00 -20.66
C GLN A 13 -0.22 22.30 -20.29
N GLU A 14 0.85 23.09 -20.19
CA GLU A 14 2.08 22.58 -19.59
C GLU A 14 1.90 22.30 -18.10
N TRP A 15 2.49 21.20 -17.64
CA TRP A 15 2.61 20.88 -16.22
C TRP A 15 3.45 21.91 -15.48
N LEU A 16 3.11 22.19 -14.23
CA LEU A 16 3.99 22.97 -13.36
C LEU A 16 5.28 22.20 -13.11
N GLU A 17 6.41 22.90 -13.10
CA GLU A 17 7.73 22.30 -12.80
C GLU A 17 7.77 21.54 -11.49
N ARG A 18 7.01 22.02 -10.49
CA ARG A 18 6.86 21.32 -9.21
C ARG A 18 6.21 19.95 -9.36
N THR A 19 5.19 19.83 -10.20
CA THR A 19 4.47 18.57 -10.43
C THR A 19 5.35 17.57 -11.15
N LYS A 20 6.08 18.01 -12.19
CA LYS A 20 7.08 17.18 -12.91
C LYS A 20 8.12 16.61 -11.94
N LYS A 21 8.74 17.48 -11.14
CA LYS A 21 9.75 17.08 -10.14
C LYS A 21 9.19 16.12 -9.09
N TRP A 22 7.96 16.36 -8.63
CA TRP A 22 7.30 15.47 -7.68
C TRP A 22 7.05 14.08 -8.27
N TYR A 23 6.51 14.00 -9.49
CA TYR A 23 6.25 12.72 -10.15
C TYR A 23 7.55 11.94 -10.38
N GLU A 24 8.59 12.63 -10.88
CA GLU A 24 9.90 12.01 -11.09
C GLU A 24 10.51 11.51 -9.77
N SER A 25 10.38 12.28 -8.68
CA SER A 25 10.83 11.84 -7.36
C SER A 25 10.15 10.55 -6.90
N LEU A 26 8.87 10.34 -7.27
CA LEU A 26 8.16 9.10 -6.99
C LEU A 26 8.68 7.96 -7.86
N ARG A 27 8.89 8.17 -9.16
CA ARG A 27 9.39 7.14 -10.10
C ARG A 27 10.74 6.55 -9.71
N VAL A 28 11.63 7.38 -9.18
CA VAL A 28 12.98 6.95 -8.77
C VAL A 28 13.05 6.48 -7.32
N SER A 29 11.99 6.67 -6.53
CA SER A 29 11.96 6.28 -5.13
C SER A 29 11.77 4.76 -4.94
N PRO A 30 12.16 4.20 -3.78
CA PRO A 30 11.82 2.82 -3.43
C PRO A 30 10.31 2.52 -3.45
N LEU A 31 9.45 3.55 -3.31
CA LEU A 31 8.01 3.40 -3.40
C LEU A 31 7.57 2.96 -4.81
N ALA A 32 8.29 3.34 -5.86
CA ALA A 32 7.99 2.94 -7.23
C ALA A 32 7.99 1.42 -7.42
N GLN A 33 8.83 0.69 -6.66
CA GLN A 33 8.88 -0.78 -6.72
C GLN A 33 7.61 -1.43 -6.15
N ARG A 34 6.83 -0.69 -5.34
CA ARG A 34 5.59 -1.17 -4.72
C ARG A 34 4.33 -0.85 -5.52
N MET A 35 4.39 0.10 -6.45
CA MET A 35 3.34 0.36 -7.43
C MET A 35 3.38 -0.80 -8.44
N GLY A 36 2.86 -1.95 -8.00
CA GLY A 36 3.09 -3.27 -8.57
C GLY A 36 2.32 -3.54 -9.86
N VAL A 37 1.34 -2.69 -10.18
CA VAL A 37 0.59 -2.75 -11.43
C VAL A 37 0.47 -1.38 -12.09
N GLU A 38 0.22 -1.37 -13.40
CA GLU A 38 0.03 -0.16 -14.18
C GLU A 38 -1.12 0.72 -13.65
N ALA A 39 -2.17 0.10 -13.11
CA ALA A 39 -3.29 0.79 -12.47
C ALA A 39 -2.87 1.71 -11.31
N ASP A 40 -1.86 1.33 -10.55
CA ASP A 40 -1.33 2.16 -9.45
C ASP A 40 -0.71 3.45 -9.99
N TRP A 41 -0.05 3.36 -11.15
CA TRP A 41 0.56 4.51 -11.80
C TRP A 41 -0.47 5.47 -12.40
N TYR A 42 -1.61 4.97 -12.88
CA TYR A 42 -2.73 5.84 -13.25
C TYR A 42 -3.27 6.60 -12.03
N ALA A 43 -3.38 5.95 -10.87
CA ALA A 43 -3.77 6.64 -9.64
C ALA A 43 -2.76 7.73 -9.22
N VAL A 44 -1.46 7.51 -9.45
CA VAL A 44 -0.41 8.53 -9.25
C VAL A 44 -0.54 9.67 -10.27
N GLN A 45 -0.87 9.39 -11.54
CA GLN A 45 -1.09 10.43 -12.55
C GLN A 45 -2.32 11.28 -12.24
N ASP A 46 -3.42 10.67 -11.78
CA ASP A 46 -4.60 11.42 -11.32
C ASP A 46 -4.25 12.33 -10.15
N LEU A 47 -3.45 11.83 -9.20
CA LEU A 47 -2.96 12.63 -8.09
C LEU A 47 -2.03 13.77 -8.58
N ALA A 48 -1.23 13.53 -9.62
CA ALA A 48 -0.42 14.57 -10.25
C ALA A 48 -1.29 15.72 -10.77
N LEU A 49 -2.41 15.40 -11.44
CA LEU A 49 -3.37 16.39 -11.93
C LEU A 49 -3.95 17.23 -10.79
N LEU A 50 -4.39 16.59 -9.70
CA LEU A 50 -4.92 17.27 -8.52
C LEU A 50 -3.88 18.18 -7.86
N LYS A 51 -2.64 17.72 -7.71
CA LYS A 51 -1.55 18.51 -7.13
C LYS A 51 -1.19 19.69 -8.02
N ASP A 52 -1.19 19.50 -9.34
CA ASP A 52 -0.94 20.57 -10.29
C ASP A 52 -2.01 21.66 -10.19
N ASP A 53 -3.29 21.27 -10.22
CA ASP A 53 -4.41 22.20 -10.04
C ASP A 53 -4.34 22.90 -8.69
N PHE A 54 -4.01 22.20 -7.62
CA PHE A 54 -3.89 22.79 -6.29
C PHE A 54 -2.92 23.99 -6.26
N TRP A 55 -1.79 23.90 -6.97
CA TRP A 55 -0.77 24.97 -6.98
C TRP A 55 -1.06 26.09 -7.99
N ARG A 56 -1.99 25.91 -8.93
CA ARG A 56 -2.33 26.96 -9.91
C ARG A 56 -3.04 28.15 -9.25
N PRO A 57 -2.70 29.41 -9.58
CA PRO A 57 -3.25 30.59 -8.90
C PRO A 57 -4.77 30.75 -8.97
N LYS A 58 -5.41 30.30 -10.06
CA LYS A 58 -6.84 30.54 -10.34
C LYS A 58 -7.76 29.38 -9.92
N THR A 59 -7.23 28.40 -9.19
CA THR A 59 -7.98 27.20 -8.83
C THR A 59 -9.02 27.49 -7.75
N LYS A 60 -10.29 27.39 -8.13
CA LYS A 60 -11.42 27.46 -7.20
C LYS A 60 -11.48 26.18 -6.37
N GLY A 61 -11.89 26.28 -5.11
CA GLY A 61 -12.07 25.09 -4.27
C GLY A 61 -10.77 24.39 -3.86
N ARG A 62 -9.65 25.12 -3.81
CA ARG A 62 -8.32 24.59 -3.43
C ARG A 62 -8.33 23.76 -2.14
N TRP A 63 -9.16 24.09 -1.16
CA TRP A 63 -9.28 23.34 0.09
C TRP A 63 -9.92 21.95 -0.09
N MET A 64 -10.86 21.78 -1.03
CA MET A 64 -11.43 20.47 -1.37
C MET A 64 -10.36 19.57 -1.99
N LEU A 65 -9.57 20.13 -2.91
CA LEU A 65 -8.41 19.44 -3.50
C LEU A 65 -7.41 19.03 -2.42
N ALA A 66 -7.16 19.87 -1.42
CA ALA A 66 -6.24 19.55 -0.34
C ALA A 66 -6.65 18.29 0.44
N SER A 67 -7.94 18.10 0.68
CA SER A 67 -8.47 16.93 1.39
C SER A 67 -8.36 15.67 0.54
N GLU A 68 -8.72 15.74 -0.74
CA GLU A 68 -8.60 14.62 -1.69
C GLU A 68 -7.14 14.21 -1.90
N ILE A 69 -6.24 15.19 -2.06
CA ILE A 69 -4.78 14.96 -2.17
C ILE A 69 -4.28 14.20 -0.94
N ARG A 70 -4.65 14.66 0.27
CA ARG A 70 -4.26 13.99 1.52
C ARG A 70 -4.76 12.55 1.58
N GLN A 71 -6.01 12.32 1.18
CA GLN A 71 -6.59 10.97 1.17
C GLN A 71 -5.85 10.04 0.19
N ARG A 72 -5.57 10.51 -1.03
CA ARG A 72 -4.85 9.71 -2.02
C ARG A 72 -3.39 9.47 -1.63
N GLU A 73 -2.70 10.47 -1.08
CA GLU A 73 -1.34 10.29 -0.58
C GLU A 73 -1.28 9.29 0.59
N ALA A 74 -2.34 9.23 1.41
CA ALA A 74 -2.47 8.22 2.45
C ALA A 74 -2.71 6.81 1.88
N THR A 75 -3.60 6.67 0.90
CA THR A 75 -3.87 5.38 0.24
C THR A 75 -2.65 4.84 -0.50
N LEU A 76 -1.89 5.71 -1.18
CA LEU A 76 -0.74 5.34 -1.99
C LEU A 76 0.57 5.19 -1.19
N GLY A 77 0.56 5.41 0.12
CA GLY A 77 1.77 5.32 0.95
C GLY A 77 2.83 6.38 0.61
N ILE A 78 2.41 7.54 0.09
CA ILE A 78 3.33 8.60 -0.36
C ILE A 78 3.92 9.35 0.84
N THR A 79 3.13 9.59 1.90
CA THR A 79 3.65 10.22 3.11
C THR A 79 4.34 9.20 4.03
N PRO A 80 5.32 9.62 4.86
CA PRO A 80 5.93 8.74 5.85
C PRO A 80 4.90 8.13 6.81
N GLU A 81 3.94 8.93 7.28
CA GLU A 81 2.84 8.48 8.13
C GLU A 81 2.00 7.40 7.45
N ALA A 82 1.68 7.57 6.17
CA ALA A 82 0.95 6.60 5.38
C ALA A 82 1.72 5.28 5.26
N ARG A 83 3.04 5.35 5.05
CA ARG A 83 3.88 4.14 5.01
C ARG A 83 3.85 3.39 6.34
N VAL A 84 3.98 4.09 7.46
CA VAL A 84 3.88 3.46 8.79
C VAL A 84 2.49 2.84 8.98
N ARG A 85 1.42 3.56 8.64
CA ARG A 85 0.03 3.08 8.78
C ARG A 85 -0.26 1.86 7.92
N LEU A 86 0.22 1.84 6.70
CA LEU A 86 0.08 0.72 5.77
C LEU A 86 1.00 -0.45 6.12
N LYS A 87 1.81 -0.33 7.18
CA LYS A 87 2.85 -1.31 7.57
C LYS A 87 3.76 -1.61 6.38
N PHE A 88 4.17 -0.55 5.68
CA PHE A 88 5.18 -0.69 4.65
C PHE A 88 6.48 -1.01 5.37
N ASP A 89 6.81 -2.30 5.49
CA ASP A 89 8.00 -2.74 6.19
C ASP A 89 9.21 -1.97 5.67
N ALA A 90 9.91 -1.28 6.57
CA ALA A 90 11.32 -1.01 6.33
C ALA A 90 11.97 -2.39 6.28
N PRO A 91 12.79 -2.73 5.25
CA PRO A 91 13.42 -4.03 5.20
C PRO A 91 14.17 -4.24 6.52
N GLN A 92 13.66 -5.14 7.37
CA GLN A 92 14.42 -5.54 8.54
C GLN A 92 15.48 -6.52 8.04
N PRO A 93 16.73 -6.40 8.50
CA PRO A 93 17.78 -7.34 8.13
C PRO A 93 17.47 -8.80 8.52
N ASP A 94 16.41 -9.05 9.31
CA ASP A 94 15.98 -10.38 9.75
C ASP A 94 14.87 -11.01 8.87
N ASP A 95 14.29 -10.26 7.92
CA ASP A 95 13.24 -10.81 7.02
C ASP A 95 13.80 -11.79 5.96
N MET A 96 15.14 -11.93 5.85
CA MET A 96 15.79 -12.98 5.07
C MET A 96 15.89 -14.33 5.81
N LYS A 97 15.35 -14.46 7.03
CA LYS A 97 15.24 -15.74 7.73
C LYS A 97 13.85 -16.38 7.63
N ALA A 98 13.22 -16.30 6.46
CA ALA A 98 12.08 -17.15 6.15
C ALA A 98 12.52 -18.47 5.48
N SER A 99 13.28 -19.31 6.21
CA SER A 99 13.32 -20.77 5.94
C SER A 99 13.75 -21.57 7.17
N ALA A 100 12.99 -21.43 8.26
CA ALA A 100 12.80 -22.53 9.20
C ALA A 100 11.32 -22.51 9.58
N TYR A 101 10.49 -23.09 8.72
CA TYR A 101 9.16 -23.55 9.09
C TYR A 101 9.34 -24.63 10.17
N GLU A 102 9.52 -24.21 11.42
CA GLU A 102 9.31 -25.06 12.57
C GLU A 102 7.80 -25.03 12.82
N GLY A 103 7.12 -26.05 12.28
CA GLY A 103 5.67 -26.18 12.30
C GLY A 103 5.10 -25.93 13.69
N ASP A 104 4.32 -24.86 13.77
CA ASP A 104 3.21 -24.61 14.68
C ASP A 104 3.01 -25.66 15.81
N THR A 105 3.80 -25.50 16.88
CA THR A 105 3.60 -26.27 18.09
C THR A 105 2.33 -25.86 18.84
N GLU A 106 1.71 -24.71 18.53
CA GLU A 106 0.48 -24.24 19.19
C GLU A 106 -0.77 -24.90 18.61
N GLY A 107 -0.84 -25.06 17.29
CA GLY A 107 -1.89 -25.82 16.61
C GLY A 107 -1.97 -27.27 17.11
N ALA A 108 -0.83 -27.96 17.17
CA ALA A 108 -0.75 -29.33 17.69
C ALA A 108 -1.17 -29.42 19.18
N ARG A 109 -0.73 -28.48 20.02
CA ARG A 109 -1.12 -28.39 21.44
C ARG A 109 -2.63 -28.13 21.61
N ASN A 110 -3.22 -27.33 20.74
CA ASN A 110 -4.66 -27.04 20.73
C ASN A 110 -5.50 -28.26 20.35
N VAL A 111 -5.09 -29.00 19.32
CA VAL A 111 -5.77 -30.24 18.89
C VAL A 111 -5.72 -31.30 19.98
N GLN A 112 -4.57 -31.48 20.63
CA GLN A 112 -4.41 -32.47 21.70
C GLN A 112 -5.25 -32.12 22.94
N ARG A 113 -5.30 -30.85 23.32
CA ARG A 113 -6.16 -30.36 24.41
C ARG A 113 -7.64 -30.54 24.11
N ASN A 114 -8.07 -30.30 22.87
CA ASN A 114 -9.46 -30.52 22.47
C ASN A 114 -9.84 -32.00 22.48
N ARG A 115 -8.94 -32.89 22.04
CA ARG A 115 -9.15 -34.35 22.14
C ARG A 115 -9.27 -34.83 23.58
N GLN A 116 -8.44 -34.34 24.50
CA GLN A 116 -8.51 -34.69 25.93
C GLN A 116 -9.81 -34.21 26.59
N ARG A 117 -10.30 -33.03 26.22
CA ARG A 117 -11.59 -32.51 26.71
C ARG A 117 -12.77 -33.31 26.17
N ALA A 118 -12.73 -33.69 24.90
CA ALA A 118 -13.77 -34.52 24.29
C ALA A 118 -13.83 -35.93 24.91
N SER A 119 -12.67 -36.56 25.20
CA SER A 119 -12.64 -37.86 25.89
C SER A 119 -13.18 -37.78 27.32
N ALA A 120 -12.89 -36.70 28.05
CA ALA A 120 -13.41 -36.49 29.40
C ALA A 120 -14.93 -36.30 29.44
N LEU A 121 -15.53 -35.85 28.33
CA LEU A 121 -16.98 -35.63 28.18
C LEU A 121 -17.69 -36.78 27.45
N GLY A 122 -16.98 -37.86 27.10
CA GLY A 122 -17.54 -39.01 26.36
C GLY A 122 -17.95 -38.69 24.92
N LEU A 123 -17.46 -37.57 24.36
CA LEU A 123 -17.81 -37.10 23.02
C LEU A 123 -16.78 -37.59 22.00
N ARG A 124 -17.25 -38.09 20.85
CA ARG A 124 -16.39 -38.53 19.75
C ARG A 124 -16.03 -37.34 18.87
N VAL A 125 -14.73 -37.03 18.76
CA VAL A 125 -14.24 -36.00 17.83
C VAL A 125 -14.31 -36.55 16.41
N ILE A 126 -15.05 -35.88 15.53
CA ILE A 126 -15.09 -36.15 14.09
C ILE A 126 -14.06 -35.25 13.41
N ASP A 127 -13.01 -35.85 12.84
CA ASP A 127 -12.02 -35.13 12.03
C ASP A 127 -12.67 -34.80 10.67
N GLY A 128 -13.18 -33.57 10.53
CA GLY A 128 -13.76 -33.06 9.29
C GLY A 128 -12.66 -32.63 8.33
N GLY A 129 -12.18 -33.56 7.50
CA GLY A 129 -11.30 -33.27 6.37
C GLY A 129 -12.02 -33.46 5.04
N ALA A 130 -12.20 -32.36 4.30
CA ALA A 130 -12.37 -32.30 2.85
C ALA A 130 -11.62 -31.07 2.33
#